data_AF-A0A507W798-F1
#
_entry.id   AF-A0A507W798-F1
#
_cell.length_a   1.000
_cell.length_b   1.000
_cell.length_c   1.000
_cell.angle_alpha   90.00
_cell.angle_beta   90.00
_cell.angle_gamma   90.00
#
_symmetry.space_group_name_H-M   'P 1'
#
loop_
_entity.id
_entity.type
_entity.pdbx_description
1 polymer ?
#
loop_
_entity_poly.entity_id
_entity_poly.type
_entity_poly.pdbx_seq_one_letter_code
_entity_poly.pdbx_strand_id
1 'polypeptide(L)'
;MRFNQQQQEKIFQRTSGYCHICHKKLSLYKYAAEGESGSWEVEHSNPQAKGGTHRLNNLYPACISCNRSKGAKSTRSARAKHGKTRAPLSLSKRRKAKTINALKGALLGSVTGIFLTIDIAGACVVVGVMIGYLRNPDHD
;
A
#
# COMPACT_ATOMS: atom_id res chain seq x y z
N MET A 1 -20.49 -7.35 11.60
CA MET A 1 -20.21 -8.43 10.62
C MET A 1 -18.92 -9.13 11.01
N ARG A 2 -18.83 -10.45 10.87
CA ARG A 2 -17.62 -11.22 11.17
C ARG A 2 -16.99 -11.70 9.86
N PHE A 3 -15.72 -11.38 9.63
CA PHE A 3 -14.93 -11.88 8.50
C PHE A 3 -14.07 -13.04 8.96
N ASN A 4 -13.98 -14.10 8.16
CA ASN A 4 -13.03 -15.17 8.44
C ASN A 4 -11.59 -14.76 8.08
N GLN A 5 -10.60 -15.53 8.52
CA GLN A 5 -9.18 -15.21 8.33
C GLN A 5 -8.80 -15.07 6.84
N GLN A 6 -9.33 -15.94 5.97
CA GLN A 6 -9.05 -15.87 4.53
C GLN A 6 -9.62 -14.60 3.89
N GLN A 7 -10.80 -14.16 4.31
CA GLN A 7 -11.39 -12.90 3.86
C GLN A 7 -10.59 -11.70 4.37
N GLN A 8 -10.19 -11.72 5.64
CA GLN A 8 -9.34 -10.69 6.23
C GLN A 8 -8.03 -10.56 5.45
N GLU A 9 -7.37 -11.68 5.13
CA GLU A 9 -6.14 -11.68 4.34
C GLU A 9 -6.37 -11.11 2.93
N LYS A 10 -7.42 -11.54 2.23
CA LYS A 10 -7.76 -10.99 0.90
C LYS A 10 -7.99 -9.48 0.96
N ILE A 11 -8.67 -8.98 1.98
CA ILE A 11 -8.90 -7.54 2.19
C ILE A 11 -7.57 -6.84 2.49
N PHE A 12 -6.76 -7.38 3.41
CA PHE A 12 -5.45 -6.85 3.79
C PHE A 12 -4.50 -6.70 2.59
N GLN A 13 -4.50 -7.70 1.70
CA GLN A 13 -3.68 -7.71 0.49
C GLN A 13 -4.11 -6.67 -0.55
N ARG A 14 -5.33 -6.09 -0.47
CA ARG A 14 -5.80 -5.05 -1.41
C ARG A 14 -4.99 -3.77 -1.36
N THR A 15 -4.30 -3.52 -0.25
CA THR A 15 -3.43 -2.36 -0.07
C THR A 15 -2.03 -2.79 0.35
N SER A 16 -1.68 -4.07 0.17
CA SER A 16 -0.39 -4.65 0.57
C SER A 16 -0.02 -4.41 2.04
N GLY A 17 -1.03 -4.40 2.92
CA GLY A 17 -0.85 -4.22 4.36
C GLY A 17 -0.70 -2.77 4.81
N TYR A 18 -1.29 -1.83 4.09
CA TYR A 18 -1.33 -0.42 4.48
C TYR A 18 -2.77 0.06 4.68
N CYS A 19 -2.98 0.96 5.62
CA CYS A 19 -4.27 1.61 5.79
C CYS A 19 -4.65 2.34 4.49
N HIS A 20 -5.83 2.04 3.95
CA HIS A 20 -6.26 2.62 2.69
C HIS A 20 -6.63 4.12 2.77
N ILE A 21 -6.66 4.69 3.98
CA ILE A 21 -6.92 6.10 4.27
C ILE A 21 -5.61 6.87 4.50
N CYS A 22 -4.85 6.50 5.53
CA CYS A 22 -3.66 7.26 5.96
C CYS A 22 -2.33 6.68 5.47
N HIS A 23 -2.35 5.51 4.82
CA HIS A 23 -1.17 4.80 4.30
C HIS A 23 -0.16 4.37 5.39
N LYS A 24 -0.54 4.31 6.66
CA LYS A 24 0.29 3.68 7.71
C LYS A 24 0.32 2.16 7.53
N LYS A 25 1.46 1.53 7.86
CA LYS A 25 1.62 0.08 7.80
C LYS A 25 0.76 -0.60 8.87
N LEU A 26 0.15 -1.72 8.50
CA LEU A 26 -0.72 -2.54 9.33
C LEU A 26 -0.06 -3.91 9.55
N SER A 27 -0.49 -4.61 10.60
CA SER A 27 -0.11 -6.01 10.85
C SER A 27 -1.30 -6.92 10.61
N LEU A 28 -1.15 -7.92 9.74
CA LEU A 28 -2.21 -8.88 9.43
C LEU A 28 -2.79 -9.53 10.69
N TYR A 29 -1.92 -9.84 11.66
CA TYR A 29 -2.26 -10.52 12.91
C TYR A 29 -2.96 -9.61 13.94
N LYS A 30 -2.95 -8.29 13.75
CA LYS A 30 -3.55 -7.31 14.68
C LYS A 30 -4.94 -6.86 14.24
N TYR A 31 -5.76 -7.79 13.76
CA TYR A 31 -7.13 -7.50 13.39
C TYR A 31 -7.98 -7.22 14.64
N ALA A 32 -8.69 -6.09 14.67
CA ALA A 32 -9.51 -5.63 15.79
C ALA A 32 -8.78 -5.50 17.16
N ALA A 33 -7.44 -5.48 17.17
CA ALA A 33 -6.62 -5.29 18.36
C ALA A 33 -6.53 -3.80 18.74
N GLU A 34 -7.60 -3.24 19.29
CA GLU A 34 -7.68 -1.82 19.63
C GLU A 34 -6.55 -1.35 20.56
N GLY A 35 -6.03 -0.14 20.30
CA GLY A 35 -4.91 0.44 21.06
C GLY A 35 -3.53 -0.01 20.57
N GLU A 36 -3.44 -1.08 19.77
CA GLU A 36 -2.13 -1.56 19.29
C GLU A 36 -1.66 -0.86 18.01
N SER A 37 -0.34 -0.64 17.93
CA SER A 37 0.30 -0.19 16.68
C SER A 37 0.13 -1.23 15.58
N GLY A 38 -0.31 -0.78 14.40
CA GLY A 38 -0.60 -1.62 13.25
C GLY A 38 -1.95 -2.33 13.30
N SER A 39 -2.79 -2.04 14.30
CA SER A 39 -4.15 -2.57 14.40
C SER A 39 -5.06 -2.04 13.30
N TRP A 40 -6.00 -2.89 12.89
CA TRP A 40 -6.88 -2.57 11.77
C TRP A 40 -8.20 -3.30 11.82
N GLU A 41 -9.18 -2.76 11.09
CA GLU A 41 -10.51 -3.32 10.87
C GLU A 41 -10.84 -3.26 9.38
N VAL A 42 -11.85 -4.03 8.99
CA VAL A 42 -12.43 -3.92 7.65
C VAL A 42 -13.27 -2.65 7.56
N GLU A 43 -13.02 -1.86 6.51
CA GLU A 43 -13.64 -0.58 6.21
C GLU A 43 -14.35 -0.65 4.85
N HIS A 44 -15.52 -0.02 4.74
CA HIS A 44 -16.26 0.07 3.48
C HIS A 44 -16.01 1.40 2.75
N SER A 45 -15.41 1.32 1.56
CA SER A 45 -15.11 2.50 0.74
C SER A 45 -16.36 3.33 0.43
N ASN A 46 -17.47 2.68 0.07
CA ASN A 46 -18.81 3.25 0.17
C ASN A 46 -19.46 2.72 1.46
N PRO A 47 -19.79 3.57 2.45
CA PRO A 47 -20.41 3.15 3.70
C PRO A 47 -21.70 2.37 3.49
N GLN A 48 -21.99 1.40 4.36
CA GLN A 48 -23.25 0.62 4.30
C GLN A 48 -24.49 1.51 4.39
N ALA A 49 -24.46 2.54 5.26
CA ALA A 49 -25.52 3.54 5.39
C ALA A 49 -25.81 4.33 4.09
N LYS A 50 -24.94 4.21 3.08
CA LYS A 50 -25.06 4.83 1.76
C LYS A 50 -25.12 3.79 0.64
N GLY A 51 -25.63 2.59 0.93
CA GLY A 51 -25.77 1.49 -0.04
C GLY A 51 -24.47 0.71 -0.33
N GLY A 52 -23.46 0.85 0.54
CA GLY A 52 -22.22 0.07 0.45
C GLY A 52 -22.45 -1.44 0.60
N THR A 53 -21.84 -2.23 -0.28
CA THR A 53 -21.95 -3.70 -0.24
C THR A 53 -20.76 -4.35 0.45
N HIS A 54 -20.90 -5.62 0.86
CA HIS A 54 -19.80 -6.44 1.41
C HIS A 54 -18.95 -7.13 0.34
N ARG A 55 -19.00 -6.65 -0.90
CA ARG A 55 -18.17 -7.19 -1.98
C ARG A 55 -16.72 -6.77 -1.76
N LEU A 56 -15.78 -7.67 -2.07
CA LEU A 56 -14.35 -7.45 -1.84
C LEU A 56 -13.83 -6.13 -2.44
N ASN A 57 -14.38 -5.67 -3.57
CA ASN A 57 -14.02 -4.40 -4.20
C ASN A 57 -14.38 -3.15 -3.36
N ASN A 58 -15.35 -3.25 -2.45
CA ASN A 58 -15.75 -2.19 -1.53
C ASN A 58 -15.06 -2.28 -0.15
N LEU A 59 -14.37 -3.39 0.15
CA LEU A 59 -13.75 -3.62 1.45
C LEU A 59 -12.27 -3.32 1.44
N TYR A 60 -11.77 -2.60 2.44
CA TYR A 60 -10.37 -2.26 2.59
C TYR A 60 -9.91 -2.41 4.04
N PRO A 61 -8.60 -2.59 4.29
CA PRO A 61 -8.06 -2.50 5.63
C PRO A 61 -7.86 -1.02 6.00
N ALA A 62 -8.27 -0.64 7.20
CA ALA A 62 -8.02 0.69 7.75
C ALA A 62 -7.58 0.58 9.21
N CYS A 63 -6.74 1.51 9.65
CA CYS A 63 -6.51 1.72 11.09
C CYS A 63 -7.87 1.89 11.77
N ILE A 64 -8.02 1.36 12.98
CA ILE A 64 -9.26 1.44 13.76
C ILE A 64 -9.69 2.91 13.92
N SER A 65 -8.75 3.80 14.24
CA SER A 65 -9.02 5.25 14.35
C SER A 65 -9.44 5.90 13.03
N CYS A 66 -8.83 5.53 11.90
CA CYS A 66 -9.22 6.03 10.58
C CYS A 66 -10.61 5.54 10.17
N ASN A 67 -10.93 4.27 10.44
CA ASN A 67 -12.25 3.68 10.20
C ASN A 67 -13.33 4.44 10.98
N ARG A 68 -13.16 4.55 12.30
CA ARG A 68 -14.10 5.24 13.20
C ARG A 68 -14.25 6.73 12.88
N SER A 69 -13.15 7.43 12.57
CA SER A 69 -13.18 8.85 12.19
C SER A 69 -13.87 9.11 10.84
N LYS A 70 -13.75 8.17 9.89
CA LYS A 70 -14.48 8.23 8.61
C LYS A 70 -15.98 8.02 8.85
N GLY A 71 -16.36 6.95 9.54
CA GLY A 71 -17.77 6.56 9.71
C GLY A 71 -18.51 6.53 8.36
N ALA A 72 -19.63 7.24 8.26
CA ALA A 72 -20.43 7.37 7.03
C ALA A 72 -19.95 8.45 6.04
N LYS A 73 -18.81 9.10 6.30
CA LYS A 73 -18.23 10.09 5.37
C LYS A 73 -17.60 9.39 4.17
N SER A 74 -17.40 10.14 3.08
CA SER A 74 -16.81 9.59 1.86
C SER A 74 -15.34 9.23 2.06
N THR A 75 -14.89 8.17 1.38
CA THR A 75 -13.47 7.77 1.40
C THR A 75 -12.55 8.86 0.84
N ARG A 76 -13.04 9.63 -0.14
CA ARG A 76 -12.31 10.77 -0.70
C ARG A 76 -11.99 11.81 0.38
N SER A 77 -12.98 12.23 1.17
CA SER A 77 -12.74 13.24 2.21
C SER A 77 -11.88 12.68 3.36
N ALA A 78 -12.05 11.41 3.72
CA ALA A 78 -11.21 10.76 4.73
C ALA A 78 -9.73 10.71 4.30
N ARG A 79 -9.43 10.37 3.05
CA ARG A 79 -8.07 10.36 2.50
C ARG A 79 -7.47 11.76 2.39
N ALA A 80 -8.27 12.75 1.98
CA ALA A 80 -7.82 14.13 1.81
C ALA A 80 -7.24 14.72 3.11
N LYS A 81 -7.80 14.36 4.28
CA LYS A 81 -7.27 14.74 5.60
C LYS A 81 -5.83 14.26 5.86
N HIS A 82 -5.37 13.25 5.13
CA HIS A 82 -4.02 12.70 5.21
C HIS A 82 -3.18 13.02 3.96
N GLY A 83 -3.62 13.97 3.13
CA GLY A 83 -2.96 14.32 1.88
C GLY A 83 -2.96 13.19 0.85
N LYS A 84 -3.93 12.26 0.92
CA LYS A 84 -4.03 11.12 0.01
C LYS A 84 -5.19 11.29 -0.96
N THR A 85 -4.99 10.87 -2.20
CA THR A 85 -6.02 10.88 -3.26
C THR A 85 -6.55 9.48 -3.55
N ARG A 86 -5.70 8.45 -3.42
CA ARG A 86 -5.99 7.05 -3.74
C ARG A 86 -5.58 6.06 -2.64
N ALA A 87 -6.09 4.84 -2.73
CA ALA A 87 -5.61 3.73 -1.91
C ALA A 87 -4.19 3.30 -2.33
N PRO A 88 -3.40 2.72 -1.41
CA PRO A 88 -2.16 2.03 -1.74
C PRO A 88 -2.39 0.89 -2.74
N LEU A 89 -1.35 0.52 -3.48
CA LEU A 89 -1.40 -0.60 -4.42
C LEU A 89 -1.68 -1.93 -3.71
N SER A 90 -2.39 -2.82 -4.41
CA SER A 90 -2.54 -4.22 -3.98
C SER A 90 -1.20 -4.94 -4.02
N LEU A 91 -1.10 -6.06 -3.31
CA LEU A 91 0.14 -6.84 -3.21
C LEU A 91 0.74 -7.18 -4.58
N SER A 92 -0.08 -7.67 -5.51
CA SER A 92 0.35 -8.00 -6.88
C SER A 92 0.81 -6.77 -7.66
N LYS A 93 0.05 -5.68 -7.62
CA LYS A 93 0.41 -4.43 -8.31
C LYS A 93 1.68 -3.81 -7.73
N ARG A 94 1.86 -3.85 -6.41
CA ARG A 94 3.06 -3.35 -5.73
C ARG A 94 4.28 -4.18 -6.11
N ARG A 95 4.19 -5.51 -6.15
CA ARG A 95 5.29 -6.38 -6.61
C ARG A 95 5.71 -6.02 -8.03
N LYS A 96 4.73 -5.89 -8.95
CA LYS A 96 5.00 -5.45 -10.34
C LYS A 96 5.62 -4.05 -10.41
N ALA A 97 5.15 -3.10 -9.60
CA ALA A 97 5.73 -1.76 -9.57
C ALA A 97 7.19 -1.78 -9.08
N LYS A 98 7.50 -2.59 -8.05
CA LYS A 98 8.87 -2.74 -7.55
C LYS A 98 9.81 -3.38 -8.58
N THR A 99 9.37 -4.37 -9.33
CA THR A 99 10.20 -4.96 -10.40
C THR A 99 10.43 -3.98 -11.53
N ILE A 100 9.41 -3.18 -11.91
CA ILE A 100 9.57 -2.11 -12.90
C ILE A 100 10.55 -1.04 -12.39
N ASN A 101 10.45 -0.62 -11.12
CA ASN A 101 11.37 0.35 -10.55
C ASN A 101 12.81 -0.18 -10.48
N ALA A 102 12.99 -1.45 -10.13
CA ALA A 102 14.29 -2.11 -10.16
C ALA A 102 14.91 -2.12 -11.57
N LEU A 103 14.12 -2.43 -12.59
CA LEU A 103 14.55 -2.38 -13.99
C LEU A 103 14.93 -0.96 -14.43
N LYS A 104 14.11 0.04 -14.10
CA LYS A 104 14.43 1.46 -14.35
C LYS A 104 15.72 1.88 -13.65
N GLY A 105 15.90 1.46 -12.41
CA GLY A 105 17.11 1.72 -11.64
C GLY A 105 18.35 1.06 -12.25
N ALA A 106 18.24 -0.17 -12.74
CA ALA A 106 19.30 -0.87 -13.46
C ALA A 106 19.75 -0.09 -14.70
N LEU A 107 18.79 0.38 -15.50
CA LEU A 107 19.04 1.16 -16.72
C LEU A 107 19.68 2.52 -16.41
N LEU A 108 19.26 3.18 -15.34
CA LEU A 108 19.93 4.41 -14.90
C LEU A 108 21.36 4.15 -14.42
N GLY A 109 21.57 3.06 -13.67
CA GLY A 109 22.87 2.63 -13.18
C GLY A 109 23.85 2.25 -14.30
N SER A 110 23.38 1.59 -15.36
CA SER A 110 24.22 1.25 -16.51
C SER A 110 24.67 2.50 -17.26
N VAL A 111 23.75 3.43 -17.54
CA VAL A 111 24.05 4.68 -18.23
C VAL A 111 25.05 5.52 -17.43
N THR A 112 24.84 5.69 -16.13
CA THR A 112 25.80 6.43 -15.27
C THR A 112 27.15 5.74 -15.14
N GLY A 113 27.18 4.40 -15.07
CA GLY A 113 28.42 3.63 -15.00
C GLY A 113 29.33 3.80 -16.22
N ILE A 114 28.75 3.89 -17.42
CA ILE A 114 29.50 4.09 -18.68
C ILE A 114 30.28 5.42 -18.66
N PHE A 115 29.74 6.46 -18.04
CA PHE A 115 30.40 7.77 -17.95
C PHE A 115 31.52 7.82 -16.90
N LEU A 116 31.65 6.79 -16.04
CA LEU A 116 32.72 6.68 -15.06
C LEU A 116 33.85 5.80 -15.60
N THR A 117 33.67 4.48 -15.52
CA THR A 117 34.56 3.45 -16.06
C THR A 117 33.81 2.12 -16.19
N ILE A 118 34.25 1.23 -17.08
CA ILE A 118 33.63 -0.09 -17.29
C ILE A 118 33.69 -0.94 -16.01
N ASP A 119 34.77 -0.84 -15.23
CA ASP A 119 34.98 -1.63 -14.00
C ASP A 119 33.95 -1.31 -12.91
N ILE A 120 33.43 -0.08 -12.87
CA ILE A 120 32.45 0.38 -11.87
C ILE A 120 31.01 0.21 -12.37
N ALA A 121 30.81 0.05 -13.69
CA ALA A 121 29.48 -0.02 -14.29
C ALA A 121 28.61 -1.16 -13.72
N GLY A 122 29.20 -2.33 -13.45
CA GLY A 122 28.50 -3.45 -12.80
C GLY A 122 27.98 -3.09 -11.40
N ALA A 123 28.78 -2.39 -10.60
CA ALA A 123 28.39 -1.94 -9.27
C ALA A 123 27.25 -0.90 -9.33
N CYS A 124 27.33 0.05 -10.26
CA CYS A 124 26.27 1.06 -10.48
C CYS A 124 24.92 0.41 -10.85
N VAL A 125 24.92 -0.63 -11.68
CA VAL A 125 23.71 -1.39 -12.01
C VAL A 125 23.10 -2.04 -10.78
N VAL A 126 23.90 -2.74 -9.96
CA VAL A 126 23.42 -3.41 -8.73
C VAL A 126 22.84 -2.38 -7.76
N VAL A 127 23.53 -1.27 -7.52
CA VAL A 127 23.03 -0.18 -6.67
C VAL A 127 21.73 0.40 -7.23
N GLY A 128 21.66 0.63 -8.54
CA GLY A 128 20.46 1.10 -9.23
C GLY A 128 19.26 0.16 -9.05
N VAL A 129 19.46 -1.16 -9.22
CA VAL A 129 18.45 -2.19 -8.96
C VAL A 129 17.93 -2.10 -7.52
N MET A 130 18.84 -2.02 -6.54
CA MET A 130 18.50 -1.98 -5.13
C MET A 130 17.71 -0.72 -4.76
N ILE A 131 18.18 0.45 -5.19
CA ILE A 131 17.47 1.73 -4.99
C ILE A 131 16.08 1.66 -5.62
N GLY A 132 15.98 1.16 -6.86
CA GLY A 132 14.72 0.98 -7.57
C GLY A 132 13.75 0.06 -6.83
N TYR A 133 14.21 -1.09 -6.34
CA TYR A 133 13.37 -2.07 -5.64
C TYR A 133 12.91 -1.60 -4.25
N LEU A 134 13.76 -0.87 -3.53
CA LEU A 134 13.47 -0.35 -2.20
C LEU A 134 12.51 0.85 -2.23
N ARG A 135 12.47 1.61 -3.33
CA ARG A 135 11.56 2.75 -3.50
C ARG A 135 10.10 2.31 -3.35
N ASN A 136 9.35 3.02 -2.51
CA ASN A 136 7.92 2.77 -2.30
C ASN A 136 7.10 3.31 -3.49
N PRO A 137 6.38 2.46 -4.24
CA PRO A 137 5.62 2.88 -5.43
C PRO A 137 4.32 3.64 -5.12
N ASP A 138 3.97 3.81 -3.84
CA ASP A 138 2.82 4.62 -3.41
C ASP A 138 3.21 6.05 -2.98
N HIS A 139 4.50 6.41 -3.09
CA HIS A 139 5.03 7.73 -2.71
C HIS A 139 5.30 8.65 -3.91
N ASP A 140 4.69 8.34 -5.06
CA ASP A 140 4.68 9.18 -6.26
C ASP A 140 3.38 9.98 -6.35
#